data_AF-A0ABC8VSK9-F1
#
_entry.id   AF-A0ABC8VSK9-F1
#
_cell.length_a   1.000
_cell.length_b   1.000
_cell.length_c   1.000
_cell.angle_alpha   90.00
_cell.angle_beta   90.00
_cell.angle_gamma   90.00
#
_symmetry.space_group_name_H-M   'P 1'
#
loop_
_entity.id
_entity.type
_entity.pdbx_description
1 polymer ?
#
loop_
_entity_poly.entity_id
_entity_poly.type
_entity_poly.pdbx_seq_one_letter_code
_entity_poly.pdbx_strand_id
1 'polypeptide(L)'
;MSGSRSSSPNSNSGWSRKENKMFEEALAYYGEGTPNLWDKVSSAMGGIKSAEEVRLHYEDLVDDVKMIESGRVQYPKYKTQGFWTRG
;
A
#
# COMPACT_ATOMS: atom_id res chain seq x y z
N MET A 1 14.25 2.84 30.93
CA MET A 1 14.39 3.67 29.71
C MET A 1 14.33 2.73 28.52
N SER A 2 13.15 2.51 27.94
CA SER A 2 13.00 1.57 26.82
C SER A 2 12.92 2.39 25.53
N GLY A 3 13.98 2.26 24.73
CA GLY A 3 14.22 3.06 23.54
C GLY A 3 13.10 2.93 22.51
N SER A 4 12.68 4.10 22.01
CA SER A 4 11.78 4.26 20.87
C SER A 4 12.32 3.51 19.67
N ARG A 5 11.63 2.42 19.28
CA ARG A 5 11.87 1.75 18.00
C ARG A 5 11.26 2.63 16.93
N SER A 6 12.08 3.42 16.27
CA SER A 6 11.74 4.18 15.08
C SER A 6 11.20 3.21 14.02
N SER A 7 9.88 3.18 13.85
CA SER A 7 9.19 2.42 12.82
C SER A 7 9.56 3.01 11.46
N SER A 8 10.52 2.37 10.80
CA SER A 8 10.79 2.62 9.39
C SER A 8 9.58 2.13 8.59
N PRO A 9 8.94 2.95 7.74
CA PRO A 9 7.66 2.62 7.14
C PRO A 9 7.88 1.81 5.85
N ASN A 10 8.37 0.57 5.91
CA ASN A 10 8.27 -0.31 4.73
C ASN A 10 8.58 -1.82 4.88
N SER A 11 8.44 -2.48 6.03
CA SER A 11 8.95 -3.88 6.09
C SER A 11 8.31 -4.80 7.12
N ASN A 12 6.99 -4.79 7.29
CA ASN A 12 6.34 -5.93 7.96
C ASN A 12 4.90 -6.20 7.49
N SER A 13 4.48 -5.69 6.33
CA SER A 13 3.28 -6.25 5.70
C SER A 13 3.61 -7.72 5.42
N GLY A 14 2.76 -8.64 5.87
CA GLY A 14 2.93 -10.08 5.61
C GLY A 14 2.74 -10.46 4.13
N TRP A 15 3.08 -9.55 3.22
CA TRP A 15 2.83 -9.52 1.79
C TRP A 15 4.12 -9.22 1.05
N SER A 16 4.61 -10.21 0.32
CA SER A 16 5.69 -10.03 -0.63
C SER A 16 5.26 -9.15 -1.81
N ARG A 17 6.24 -8.56 -2.51
CA ARG A 17 5.97 -7.78 -3.73
C ARG A 17 5.22 -8.58 -4.79
N LYS A 18 5.46 -9.89 -4.89
CA LYS A 18 4.76 -10.77 -5.84
C LYS A 18 3.30 -10.97 -5.45
N GLU A 19 3.02 -11.21 -4.17
CA GLU A 19 1.64 -11.35 -3.67
C GLU A 19 0.87 -10.05 -3.81
N ASN A 20 1.48 -8.91 -3.47
CA ASN A 20 0.86 -7.59 -3.64
C ASN A 20 0.50 -7.34 -5.11
N LYS A 21 1.39 -7.66 -6.04
CA LYS A 21 1.12 -7.53 -7.46
C LYS A 21 -0.07 -8.41 -7.91
N MET A 22 -0.12 -9.67 -7.47
CA MET A 22 -1.24 -10.56 -7.78
C MET A 22 -2.56 -10.04 -7.20
N PHE A 23 -2.52 -9.49 -5.99
CA PHE A 23 -3.66 -8.86 -5.35
C PHE A 23 -4.17 -7.66 -6.16
N GLU A 24 -3.29 -6.74 -6.56
CA GLU A 24 -3.65 -5.57 -7.38
C GLU A 24 -4.24 -5.98 -8.74
N GLU A 25 -3.63 -6.95 -9.41
CA GLU A 25 -4.13 -7.48 -10.70
C GLU A 25 -5.52 -8.12 -10.55
N ALA A 26 -5.72 -8.94 -9.51
CA ALA A 26 -7.01 -9.57 -9.23
C ALA A 26 -8.08 -8.54 -8.86
N LEU A 27 -7.74 -7.55 -8.03
CA LEU A 27 -8.64 -6.47 -7.64
C LEU A 27 -9.09 -5.65 -8.85
N ALA A 28 -8.16 -5.31 -9.76
CA ALA A 28 -8.45 -4.60 -10.99
C ALA A 28 -9.35 -5.40 -11.94
N TYR A 29 -9.21 -6.73 -11.96
CA TYR A 29 -10.02 -7.61 -12.80
C TYR A 29 -11.47 -7.74 -12.29
N TYR A 30 -11.67 -7.95 -10.98
CA TYR A 30 -13.00 -8.18 -10.42
C TYR A 30 -13.75 -6.88 -10.08
N GLY A 31 -13.06 -5.84 -9.61
CA GLY A 31 -13.65 -4.57 -9.19
C GLY A 31 -14.46 -4.64 -7.89
N GLU A 32 -14.60 -3.48 -7.22
CA GLU A 32 -15.22 -3.33 -5.90
C GLU A 32 -16.71 -3.73 -5.82
N GLY A 33 -17.43 -3.70 -6.94
CA GLY A 33 -18.86 -4.06 -7.01
C GLY A 33 -19.15 -5.56 -7.07
N THR A 34 -18.12 -6.40 -7.12
CA THR A 34 -18.29 -7.84 -7.32
C THR A 34 -18.75 -8.54 -6.03
N PRO A 35 -19.85 -9.32 -6.06
CA PRO A 35 -20.23 -10.18 -4.94
C PRO A 35 -19.13 -11.21 -4.65
N ASN A 36 -18.86 -11.43 -3.36
CA ASN A 36 -17.80 -12.33 -2.86
C ASN A 36 -16.42 -11.97 -3.44
N LEU A 37 -16.13 -10.67 -3.57
CA LEU A 37 -14.88 -10.15 -4.11
C LEU A 37 -13.66 -10.80 -3.46
N TRP A 38 -13.63 -10.86 -2.13
CA TRP A 38 -12.47 -11.34 -1.37
C TRP A 38 -12.19 -12.82 -1.60
N ASP A 39 -13.23 -13.66 -1.67
CA ASP A 39 -13.09 -15.08 -2.01
C ASP A 39 -12.55 -15.27 -3.43
N LYS A 40 -13.01 -14.44 -4.38
CA LYS A 40 -12.56 -14.49 -5.78
C LYS A 40 -11.12 -14.02 -5.93
N VAL A 41 -10.72 -12.97 -5.24
CA VAL A 41 -9.33 -12.48 -5.22
C VAL A 41 -8.42 -13.51 -4.57
N SER A 42 -8.80 -14.05 -3.40
CA SER A 42 -8.09 -15.15 -2.73
C SER A 42 -7.89 -16.35 -3.67
N SER A 43 -8.96 -16.77 -4.35
CA SER A 43 -8.92 -17.87 -5.31
C SER A 43 -8.02 -17.57 -6.51
N ALA A 44 -8.05 -16.35 -7.05
CA ALA A 44 -7.19 -15.93 -8.16
C ALA A 44 -5.70 -15.90 -7.77
N MET A 45 -5.41 -15.61 -6.50
CA MET A 45 -4.08 -15.74 -5.91
C MET A 45 -3.69 -17.18 -5.56
N GLY A 46 -4.49 -18.18 -5.94
CA GLY A 46 -4.25 -19.59 -5.66
C GLY A 46 -4.49 -19.99 -4.20
N GLY A 47 -5.26 -19.20 -3.44
CA GLY A 47 -5.57 -19.47 -2.04
C GLY A 47 -4.39 -19.27 -1.08
N ILE A 48 -3.31 -18.63 -1.52
CA ILE A 48 -2.12 -18.34 -0.68
C ILE A 48 -2.48 -17.39 0.48
N LYS A 49 -3.46 -16.52 0.26
CA LYS A 49 -4.04 -15.61 1.24
C LYS A 49 -5.51 -15.90 1.38
N SER A 50 -6.01 -15.90 2.61
CA SER A 50 -7.44 -16.02 2.90
C SER A 50 -8.22 -14.79 2.45
N ALA A 51 -9.53 -14.94 2.24
CA ALA A 51 -10.42 -13.81 1.94
C ALA A 51 -10.34 -12.72 3.02
N GLU A 52 -10.15 -13.09 4.28
CA GLU A 52 -9.98 -12.15 5.39
C GLU A 52 -8.67 -11.36 5.28
N GLU A 53 -7.53 -12.03 5.02
CA GLU A 53 -6.25 -11.35 4.81
C GLU A 53 -6.27 -10.40 3.61
N VAL A 54 -6.93 -10.81 2.52
CA VAL A 54 -7.12 -9.98 1.33
C VAL A 54 -7.92 -8.72 1.66
N ARG A 55 -9.00 -8.87 2.44
CA ARG A 55 -9.83 -7.74 2.87
C ARG A 55 -9.05 -6.77 3.75
N LEU A 56 -8.32 -7.27 4.75
CA LEU A 56 -7.52 -6.42 5.63
C LEU A 56 -6.45 -5.65 4.85
N HIS A 57 -5.78 -6.30 3.91
CA HIS A 57 -4.78 -5.65 3.04
C HIS A 57 -5.41 -4.55 2.15
N TYR A 58 -6.64 -4.76 1.69
CA TYR A 58 -7.40 -3.73 0.98
C TYR A 58 -7.75 -2.54 1.88
N GLU A 59 -8.18 -2.78 3.12
CA GLU A 59 -8.49 -1.72 4.09
C GLU A 59 -7.24 -0.87 4.39
N ASP A 60 -6.08 -1.50 4.58
CA ASP A 60 -4.79 -0.82 4.74
C ASP A 60 -4.44 0.05 3.52
N LEU A 61 -4.60 -0.48 2.30
CA LEU A 61 -4.35 0.26 1.06
C LEU A 61 -5.25 1.50 0.95
N VAL A 62 -6.53 1.36 1.28
CA VAL A 62 -7.49 2.46 1.25
C VAL A 62 -7.11 3.54 2.26
N ASP A 63 -6.68 3.16 3.47
CA ASP A 63 -6.27 4.12 4.49
C ASP A 63 -4.97 4.84 4.12
N ASP A 64 -4.00 4.16 3.52
CA ASP A 64 -2.80 4.79 2.95
C ASP A 64 -3.14 5.82 1.88
N VAL A 65 -4.05 5.49 0.94
CA VAL A 65 -4.52 6.44 -0.09
C VAL A 65 -5.19 7.66 0.55
N LYS A 66 -6.08 7.46 1.52
CA LYS A 66 -6.71 8.59 2.25
C LYS A 66 -5.68 9.46 2.97
N MET A 67 -4.65 8.86 3.56
CA MET A 67 -3.57 9.62 4.21
C MET A 67 -2.81 10.49 3.20
N ILE A 68 -2.55 9.98 2.00
CA ILE A 68 -1.92 10.74 0.90
C ILE A 68 -2.83 11.90 0.46
N GLU A 69 -4.11 11.63 0.20
CA GLU A 69 -5.07 12.61 -0.30
C GLU A 69 -5.40 13.71 0.72
N SER A 70 -5.37 13.39 2.02
CA SER A 70 -5.58 14.37 3.10
C SER A 70 -4.46 15.42 3.22
N GLY A 71 -3.44 15.40 2.34
CA GLY A 71 -2.35 16.36 2.32
C GLY A 71 -1.39 16.23 3.51
N ARG A 72 -1.42 15.09 4.23
CA ARG A 72 -0.55 14.81 5.38
C ARG A 72 0.82 14.26 5.00
N VAL A 73 1.12 14.12 3.71
CA VAL A 73 2.49 13.91 3.25
C VAL A 73 3.17 15.28 3.23
N GLN A 74 4.09 15.50 4.17
CA GLN A 74 5.01 16.64 4.06
C GLN A 74 5.79 16.45 2.76
N TYR A 75 5.54 17.29 1.76
CA TYR A 75 6.37 17.31 0.56
C TYR A 75 7.85 17.38 0.99
N PRO A 76 8.73 16.53 0.46
CA PRO A 76 10.15 16.68 0.70
C PRO A 76 10.52 18.12 0.35
N LYS A 77 11.12 18.85 1.29
CA LYS A 77 11.73 20.14 0.98
C LYS A 77 12.94 19.85 0.10
N TYR A 78 12.72 19.69 -1.20
CA TYR A 78 13.79 19.64 -2.17
C TYR A 78 14.54 20.96 -2.06
N LYS A 79 15.68 20.95 -1.37
CA LYS A 79 16.60 22.07 -1.43
C LYS A 79 17.08 22.12 -2.87
N THR A 80 16.49 23.00 -3.67
CA THR A 80 17.10 23.48 -4.90
C THR A 80 18.35 24.24 -4.47
N GLN A 81 19.45 23.51 -4.28
CA GLN A 81 20.75 24.12 -4.09
C GLN A 81 21.10 24.82 -5.41
N GLY A 82 21.14 26.15 -5.34
CA GLY A 82 21.21 27.02 -6.49
C GLY A 82 22.35 26.68 -7.44
N PHE A 83 22.03 26.63 -8.73
CA PHE A 83 23.02 26.64 -9.78
C PHE A 83 22.56 27.53 -10.92
N TRP A 84 22.40 28.83 -10.64
CA TRP A 84 22.59 29.91 -11.61
C TRP A 84 23.05 31.15 -10.83
N THR A 85 24.32 31.12 -10.40
CA THR A 85 25.04 32.35 -10.09
C THR A 85 25.14 33.19 -11.35
N ARG A 86 24.86 34.49 -11.19
CA ARG A 86 25.05 35.55 -12.20
C ARG A 86 26.40 35.42 -12.92
N GLY A 87 26.34 35.62 -14.24
CA GLY A 87 27.44 36.10 -15.08
C GLY A 87 26.83 37.09 -16.05
#